data_AF-A0A4V1J891-F1
#
_entry.id   AF-A0A4V1J891-F1
#
_cell.length_a   1.000
_cell.length_b   1.000
_cell.length_c   1.000
_cell.angle_alpha   90.00
_cell.angle_beta   90.00
_cell.angle_gamma   90.00
#
_symmetry.space_group_name_H-M   'P 1'
#
loop_
_entity.id
_entity.type
_entity.pdbx_description
1 polymer ?
#
loop_
_entity_poly.entity_id
_entity_poly.type
_entity_poly.pdbx_seq_one_letter_code
_entity_poly.pdbx_strand_id
1 'polypeptide(L)'
;MDLIVITPPENTSNETEMIHQMFQLDLQRLHIRKPNASIEDYHKFIEKIDPSFYSRISIHAHPELIKSFTSIGYHCTGTTLQNPAKMASVFSNAPR
;
A
#
# COMPACT_ATOMS: atom_id res chain seq x y z
N MET A 1 -14.22 8.41 13.73
CA MET A 1 -12.86 9.00 13.72
C MET A 1 -11.95 7.92 13.21
N ASP A 2 -11.42 8.06 12.00
CA ASP A 2 -10.67 6.99 11.34
C ASP A 2 -9.20 7.12 11.66
N LEU A 3 -8.62 6.10 12.30
CA LEU A 3 -7.19 6.02 12.54
C LEU A 3 -6.50 5.49 11.28
N ILE A 4 -5.65 6.34 10.69
CA ILE A 4 -4.84 5.99 9.53
C ILE A 4 -3.38 6.03 9.94
N VAL A 5 -2.68 4.90 9.77
CA VAL A 5 -1.24 4.81 10.00
C VAL A 5 -0.52 4.94 8.65
N ILE A 6 0.54 5.74 8.60
CA ILE A 6 1.37 5.91 7.40
C ILE A 6 2.76 5.36 7.72
N THR A 7 3.27 4.46 6.87
CA THR A 7 4.61 3.91 7.04
C THR A 7 5.68 4.98 6.86
N PRO A 8 6.83 4.89 7.55
CA PRO A 8 7.99 5.70 7.25
C PRO A 8 8.49 5.48 5.81
N PRO A 9 9.15 6.50 5.22
CA PRO A 9 9.66 6.42 3.84
C PRO A 9 10.74 5.36 3.64
N GLU A 10 11.49 5.05 4.69
CA GLU A 10 12.55 4.03 4.69
C GLU A 10 12.11 2.79 5.50
N ASN A 11 12.68 1.63 5.19
CA ASN A 11 12.42 0.41 5.95
C ASN A 11 13.07 0.51 7.32
N THR A 12 12.26 0.30 8.36
CA THR A 12 12.76 0.25 9.74
C THR A 12 12.79 -1.20 10.22
N SER A 13 13.77 -1.56 11.04
CA SER A 13 13.79 -2.84 11.73
C SER A 13 12.48 -3.02 12.53
N ASN A 14 11.88 -4.20 12.44
CA ASN A 14 10.62 -4.59 13.11
C ASN A 14 9.34 -3.87 12.62
N GLU A 15 9.39 -3.14 11.50
CA GLU A 15 8.22 -2.43 10.95
C GLU A 15 7.04 -3.38 10.69
N THR A 16 7.30 -4.56 10.10
CA THR A 16 6.27 -5.57 9.83
C THR A 16 5.63 -6.11 11.11
N GLU A 17 6.41 -6.35 12.17
CA GLU A 17 5.89 -6.82 13.46
C GLU A 17 4.97 -5.78 14.10
N MET A 18 5.39 -4.51 14.09
CA MET A 18 4.55 -3.42 14.60
C MET A 18 3.25 -3.29 13.81
N ILE A 19 3.31 -3.40 12.48
CA ILE A 19 2.13 -3.38 11.61
C ILE A 19 1.16 -4.52 11.97
N HIS A 20 1.67 -5.73 12.19
CA HIS A 20 0.83 -6.85 12.62
C HIS A 20 0.19 -6.62 13.98
N GLN A 21 0.94 -6.11 14.96
CA GLN A 21 0.39 -5.76 16.26
C GLN A 21 -0.69 -4.69 16.15
N MET A 22 -0.51 -3.69 15.29
CA MET A 22 -1.53 -2.67 15.03
C MET A 22 -2.78 -3.26 14.37
N PHE A 23 -2.62 -4.17 13.40
CA PHE A 23 -3.77 -4.87 12.81
C PHE A 23 -4.51 -5.75 13.81
N GLN A 24 -3.81 -6.39 14.75
CA GLN A 24 -4.42 -7.13 15.85
C GLN A 24 -5.20 -6.23 16.82
N LEU A 25 -4.81 -4.95 16.93
CA LEU A 25 -5.53 -3.92 17.69
C LEU A 25 -6.64 -3.22 16.85
N ASP A 26 -7.07 -3.86 15.77
CA ASP A 26 -8.11 -3.39 14.83
C ASP A 26 -7.77 -2.06 14.14
N LEU A 27 -6.52 -1.92 13.69
CA LEU A 27 -6.14 -0.86 12.76
C LEU A 27 -7.08 -0.86 11.54
N GLN A 28 -7.70 0.28 11.30
CA GLN A 28 -8.68 0.46 10.23
C GLN A 28 -8.03 0.57 8.86
N ARG A 29 -6.92 1.33 8.75
CA ARG A 29 -6.25 1.55 7.48
C ARG A 29 -4.74 1.81 7.64
N LEU A 30 -3.95 1.13 6.81
CA LEU A 30 -2.50 1.31 6.68
C LEU A 30 -2.15 1.90 5.32
N HIS A 31 -1.42 3.00 5.31
CA HIS A 31 -0.91 3.64 4.10
C HIS A 31 0.59 3.34 3.95
N ILE A 32 0.96 2.60 2.92
CA ILE A 32 2.35 2.27 2.61
C ILE A 32 2.94 3.36 1.70
N ARG A 33 3.82 4.16 2.27
CA ARG A 33 4.53 5.25 1.61
C ARG A 33 6.04 5.01 1.71
N LYS A 34 6.64 4.47 0.64
CA LYS A 34 8.08 4.24 0.50
C LYS A 34 8.56 4.77 -0.86
N PRO A 35 8.80 6.09 -0.99
CA PRO A 35 9.01 6.72 -2.30
C PRO A 35 10.25 6.22 -3.04
N ASN A 36 11.25 5.73 -2.30
CA ASN A 36 12.52 5.24 -2.87
C ASN A 36 12.54 3.71 -3.05
N ALA A 37 11.47 3.00 -2.67
CA ALA A 37 11.43 1.55 -2.75
C ALA A 37 11.05 1.08 -4.17
N SER A 38 11.70 0.02 -4.62
CA SER A 38 11.39 -0.61 -5.91
C SER A 38 10.06 -1.35 -5.84
N ILE A 39 9.51 -1.70 -7.00
CA ILE A 39 8.29 -2.53 -7.05
C ILE A 39 8.50 -3.87 -6.34
N GLU A 40 9.67 -4.49 -6.50
CA GLU A 40 10.03 -5.75 -5.84
C GLU A 40 10.10 -5.61 -4.31
N ASP A 41 10.61 -4.48 -3.82
CA ASP A 41 10.66 -4.20 -2.38
C ASP A 41 9.25 -4.05 -1.80
N TYR A 42 8.36 -3.37 -2.54
CA TYR A 42 6.96 -3.28 -2.18
C TYR A 42 6.28 -4.65 -2.17
N HIS A 43 6.52 -5.48 -3.19
CA HIS A 43 5.95 -6.82 -3.27
C HIS A 43 6.37 -7.66 -2.06
N LYS A 44 7.68 -7.74 -1.80
CA LYS A 44 8.25 -8.44 -0.63
C LYS A 44 7.74 -7.89 0.70
N PHE A 45 7.47 -6.58 0.78
CA PHE A 45 6.95 -5.97 1.99
C PHE A 45 5.48 -6.34 2.23
N ILE A 46 4.65 -6.29 1.19
CA ILE A 46 3.24 -6.66 1.25
C ILE A 46 3.07 -8.15 1.55
N GLU A 47 3.88 -9.02 0.91
CA GLU A 47 3.84 -10.48 1.15
C GLU A 47 4.15 -10.89 2.58
N LYS A 48 4.83 -10.04 3.35
CA LYS A 48 5.07 -10.30 4.78
C LYS A 48 3.85 -10.03 5.64
N ILE A 49 2.84 -9.33 5.11
CA ILE A 49 1.61 -9.00 5.82
C ILE A 49 0.56 -10.08 5.54
N ASP A 50 -0.23 -10.45 6.56
CA ASP A 50 -1.32 -11.42 6.36
C ASP A 50 -2.31 -10.93 5.27
N PRO A 51 -2.64 -11.77 4.28
CA PRO A 51 -3.58 -11.42 3.20
C PRO A 51 -4.96 -10.94 3.68
N SER A 52 -5.38 -11.35 4.87
CA SER A 52 -6.65 -10.92 5.50
C SER A 52 -6.69 -9.42 5.73
N PHE A 53 -5.52 -8.77 5.88
CA PHE A 53 -5.40 -7.33 6.08
C PHE A 53 -5.23 -6.54 4.78
N TYR A 54 -5.09 -7.19 3.62
CA TYR A 54 -4.84 -6.49 2.35
C TYR A 54 -5.92 -5.47 1.99
N SER A 55 -7.19 -5.75 2.32
CA SER A 55 -8.33 -4.83 2.15
C SER A 55 -8.19 -3.50 2.90
N ARG A 56 -7.36 -3.48 3.96
CA ARG A 56 -7.08 -2.34 4.81
C ARG A 56 -5.78 -1.61 4.43
N ILE A 57 -5.06 -2.10 3.43
CA ILE A 57 -3.79 -1.52 2.98
C ILE A 57 -4.05 -0.58 1.81
N SER A 58 -3.33 0.54 1.76
CA SER A 58 -3.34 1.47 0.63
C SER A 58 -1.92 1.87 0.25
N ILE A 59 -1.53 1.65 -1.00
CA ILE A 59 -0.19 1.96 -1.50
C ILE A 59 -0.17 3.33 -2.18
N HIS A 60 0.93 4.06 -2.02
CA HIS A 60 1.12 5.39 -2.66
C HIS A 60 1.94 5.34 -3.96
N ALA A 61 2.56 4.19 -4.26
CA ALA A 61 3.44 3.98 -5.41
C ALA A 61 3.06 2.68 -6.14
N HIS A 62 3.64 2.48 -7.34
CA HIS A 62 3.55 1.25 -8.14
C HIS A 62 2.10 0.72 -8.31
N PRO A 63 1.23 1.44 -9.04
CA PRO A 63 -0.16 1.03 -9.26
C PRO A 63 -0.31 -0.32 -9.99
N GLU A 64 0.77 -0.88 -10.56
CA GLU A 64 0.73 -2.24 -11.07
C GLU A 64 0.56 -3.31 -9.98
N LEU A 65 0.94 -3.03 -8.73
CA LEU A 65 0.77 -3.98 -7.62
C LEU A 65 -0.68 -4.27 -7.28
N ILE A 66 -1.62 -3.39 -7.66
CA ILE A 66 -3.06 -3.61 -7.50
C ILE A 66 -3.50 -4.86 -8.29
N LYS A 67 -2.84 -5.17 -9.42
CA LYS A 67 -3.10 -6.40 -10.19
C LYS A 67 -2.58 -7.65 -9.47
N SER A 68 -1.43 -7.54 -8.80
CA SER A 68 -0.84 -8.64 -8.05
C SER A 68 -1.58 -8.93 -6.75
N PHE A 69 -2.20 -7.91 -6.16
CA PHE A 69 -2.91 -8.01 -4.89
C PHE A 69 -4.33 -7.43 -5.00
N THR A 70 -5.29 -8.29 -5.33
CA THR A 70 -6.68 -7.93 -5.64
C THR A 70 -7.39 -7.07 -4.59
N SER A 71 -6.99 -7.17 -3.32
CA SER A 71 -7.67 -6.49 -2.21
C SER A 71 -7.01 -5.16 -1.81
N ILE A 72 -5.86 -4.78 -2.39
CA ILE A 72 -5.11 -3.61 -1.93
C ILE A 72 -5.61 -2.33 -2.60
N GLY A 73 -5.82 -1.28 -1.81
CA GLY A 73 -6.20 0.03 -2.31
C GLY A 73 -5.02 0.82 -2.88
N TYR A 74 -5.30 1.76 -3.79
CA TYR A 74 -4.31 2.71 -4.29
C TYR A 74 -4.66 4.12 -3.87
N HIS A 75 -3.71 4.81 -3.24
CA HIS A 75 -3.85 6.20 -2.87
C HIS A 75 -3.34 7.11 -3.99
N CYS A 76 -4.26 7.80 -4.65
CA CYS A 76 -3.93 8.77 -5.69
C CYS A 76 -3.23 9.99 -5.10
N THR A 77 -1.91 10.06 -5.24
CA THR A 77 -1.13 11.26 -4.92
C THR A 77 -1.26 12.29 -6.02
N GLY A 78 -1.01 13.58 -5.70
CA GLY A 78 -1.05 14.67 -6.69
C GLY A 78 -0.17 14.42 -7.93
N THR A 79 0.96 13.74 -7.76
CA THR A 79 1.85 13.31 -8.84
C THR A 79 1.19 12.32 -9.80
N THR A 80 0.36 11.42 -9.27
CA THR A 80 -0.40 10.47 -10.11
C THR A 80 -1.54 11.18 -10.83
N LEU A 81 -2.22 12.12 -10.18
CA LEU A 81 -3.28 12.91 -10.80
C LEU A 81 -2.78 13.79 -11.95
N GLN A 82 -1.54 14.29 -11.84
CA GLN A 82 -0.92 15.10 -12.89
C GLN A 82 -0.34 14.28 -14.05
N ASN A 83 -0.23 12.96 -13.91
CA ASN A 83 0.32 12.10 -14.95
C ASN A 83 -0.76 11.16 -15.54
N PRO A 84 -1.29 11.46 -16.75
CA PRO A 84 -2.37 10.69 -17.36
C PRO A 84 -1.99 9.22 -17.63
N ALA A 85 -0.72 8.91 -17.86
CA ALA A 85 -0.27 7.53 -18.04
C ALA A 85 -0.37 6.70 -16.74
N LYS A 86 -0.04 7.32 -15.59
CA LYS A 86 -0.19 6.67 -14.27
C LYS A 86 -1.66 6.59 -13.85
N MET A 87 -2.47 7.61 -14.14
CA MET A 87 -3.91 7.54 -13.92
C MET A 87 -4.56 6.40 -14.73
N ALA A 88 -4.24 6.30 -16.02
CA ALA A 88 -4.73 5.22 -16.87
C ALA A 88 -4.34 3.85 -16.33
N SER A 89 -3.11 3.69 -15.82
CA SER A 89 -2.68 2.41 -15.25
C SER A 89 -3.48 2.06 -13.99
N VAL A 90 -3.77 3.02 -13.10
CA VAL A 90 -4.61 2.79 -11.91
C VAL A 90 -6.00 2.29 -12.31
N PHE A 91 -6.67 2.96 -13.24
CA PHE A 91 -8.02 2.56 -13.68
C PHE A 91 -8.02 1.23 -14.46
N SER A 92 -6.98 0.95 -15.25
CA SER A 92 -6.86 -0.34 -15.96
C SER A 92 -6.53 -1.52 -15.05
N ASN A 93 -6.01 -1.24 -13.85
CA ASN A 93 -5.57 -2.24 -12.87
C ASN A 93 -6.55 -2.41 -11.72
N ALA A 94 -7.56 -1.54 -11.61
CA ALA A 94 -8.60 -1.69 -10.61
C ALA A 94 -9.43 -2.96 -10.89
N PRO A 95 -9.69 -3.80 -9.88
CA PRO A 95 -10.59 -4.95 -10.05
C PRO A 95 -11.97 -4.45 -10.50
N ARG A 96 -12.53 -5.08 -11.53
CA ARG A 96 -13.86 -4.78 -12.09
C ARG A 96 -14.98 -5.27 -11.17
#